data_AF-A0AAD9ZX52-F1
#
_entry.id   AF-A0AAD9ZX52-F1
#
_cell.length_a   1.000
_cell.length_b   1.000
_cell.length_c   1.000
_cell.angle_alpha   90.00
_cell.angle_beta   90.00
_cell.angle_gamma   90.00
#
_symmetry.space_group_name_H-M   'P 1'
#
loop_
_entity.id
_entity.type
_entity.pdbx_description
1 polymer ?
#
loop_
_entity_poly.entity_id
_entity_poly.type
_entity_poly.pdbx_seq_one_letter_code
_entity_poly.pdbx_strand_id
1 'polypeptide(L)'
;MVAFGKKLKETQIQEWQGYYINYKLLKKKVNRYTQQIQVGQQDRPYVLKDFARMLDDQIERIVLFLLEQQGALASRLSDLGQQHNVLLQQQDESRICELQEAYRAVGRDLLRLLNFVEMNAIGLRKILKKFDKRFGYRFADYYVETRANHPYSQLRQVFKQVGVGAVVGAISRNLADLQDHHGSYVSIYDQPALSHLGPCR
;
A
#
# COMPACT_ATOMS: atom_id res chain seq x y z
N MET A 1 -1.46 25.38 -3.61
CA MET A 1 -1.53 24.15 -2.77
C MET A 1 -2.49 23.17 -3.44
N VAL A 2 -1.98 22.08 -4.04
CA VAL A 2 -2.79 21.16 -4.87
C VAL A 2 -3.91 20.53 -4.04
N ALA A 3 -5.14 20.54 -4.58
CA ALA A 3 -6.30 19.93 -3.93
C ALA A 3 -6.13 18.40 -3.92
N PHE A 4 -5.65 17.83 -2.81
CA PHE A 4 -5.44 16.37 -2.67
C PHE A 4 -6.66 15.54 -3.08
N GLY A 5 -7.88 16.02 -2.80
CA GLY A 5 -9.10 15.32 -3.24
C GLY A 5 -9.27 15.23 -4.76
N LYS A 6 -8.75 16.20 -5.52
CA LYS A 6 -8.70 16.17 -6.99
C LYS A 6 -7.65 15.17 -7.45
N LYS A 7 -6.42 15.28 -6.93
CA LYS A 7 -5.32 14.32 -7.19
C LYS A 7 -5.77 12.88 -6.92
N LEU A 8 -6.34 12.61 -5.75
CA LEU A 8 -6.81 11.28 -5.37
C LEU A 8 -7.83 10.73 -6.38
N LYS A 9 -8.75 11.56 -6.87
CA LYS A 9 -9.74 11.11 -7.86
C LYS A 9 -9.12 10.82 -9.24
N GLU A 10 -8.11 11.60 -9.63
CA GLU A 10 -7.46 11.49 -10.95
C GLU A 10 -6.42 10.37 -11.02
N THR A 11 -5.73 10.09 -9.91
CA THR A 11 -4.66 9.08 -9.86
C THR A 11 -5.15 7.74 -9.29
N GLN A 12 -6.46 7.59 -9.10
CA GLN A 12 -7.09 6.37 -8.62
C GLN A 12 -7.02 5.29 -9.69
N ILE A 13 -6.62 4.09 -9.29
CA ILE A 13 -6.76 2.90 -10.11
C ILE A 13 -8.26 2.57 -10.20
N GLN A 14 -8.80 2.51 -11.41
CA GLN A 14 -10.25 2.51 -11.67
C GLN A 14 -10.93 1.29 -11.04
N GLU A 15 -10.36 0.11 -11.22
CA GLU A 15 -10.84 -1.15 -10.65
C GLU A 15 -10.78 -1.17 -9.12
N TRP A 16 -9.95 -0.32 -8.49
CA TRP A 16 -9.77 -0.28 -7.04
C TRP A 16 -10.46 0.90 -6.38
N GLN A 17 -11.22 1.71 -7.15
CA GLN A 17 -11.81 2.96 -6.68
C GLN A 17 -12.61 2.80 -5.39
N GLY A 18 -13.33 1.69 -5.24
CA GLY A 18 -14.15 1.38 -4.07
C GLY A 18 -13.36 1.20 -2.77
N TYR A 19 -12.07 0.85 -2.86
CA TYR A 19 -11.23 0.54 -1.70
C TYR A 19 -10.40 1.74 -1.22
N TYR A 20 -10.28 2.79 -2.02
CA TYR A 20 -9.64 4.02 -1.57
C TYR A 20 -10.46 4.72 -0.49
N ILE A 21 -9.76 5.42 0.40
CA ILE A 21 -10.36 6.30 1.41
C ILE A 21 -11.36 7.27 0.77
N ASN A 22 -12.58 7.30 1.29
CA ASN A 22 -13.60 8.23 0.83
C ASN A 22 -13.36 9.64 1.40
N TYR A 23 -12.29 10.28 0.93
CA TYR A 23 -11.81 11.58 1.43
C TYR A 23 -12.88 12.68 1.29
N LYS A 24 -13.70 12.62 0.22
CA LYS A 24 -14.80 13.58 0.00
C LYS A 24 -15.88 13.43 1.07
N LEU A 25 -16.30 12.20 1.38
CA LEU A 25 -17.27 11.93 2.44
C LEU A 25 -16.76 12.40 3.80
N LEU A 26 -15.53 12.01 4.17
CA LEU A 26 -14.95 12.39 5.45
C LEU A 26 -14.82 13.92 5.59
N LYS A 27 -14.42 14.61 4.52
CA LYS A 27 -14.41 16.09 4.50
C LYS A 27 -15.78 16.70 4.76
N LYS A 28 -16.83 16.17 4.11
CA LYS A 28 -18.20 16.64 4.32
C LYS A 28 -18.64 16.41 5.76
N LYS A 29 -18.32 15.25 6.34
CA LYS A 29 -18.63 14.93 7.73
C LYS A 29 -17.95 15.88 8.71
N VAL A 30 -16.65 16.16 8.53
CA VAL A 30 -15.91 17.16 9.34
C VAL A 30 -16.61 18.53 9.32
N ASN A 31 -17.04 19.01 8.15
CA ASN A 31 -17.74 20.29 8.06
C ASN A 31 -19.12 20.25 8.74
N ARG A 32 -19.85 19.13 8.65
CA ARG A 32 -21.15 18.96 9.31
C ARG A 32 -21.02 19.02 10.83
N TYR A 33 -20.00 18.37 11.41
CA TYR A 33 -19.76 18.45 12.85
C TYR A 33 -19.54 19.89 13.33
N THR A 34 -18.85 20.73 12.53
CA THR A 34 -18.68 22.15 12.87
C THR A 34 -20.04 22.85 13.03
N GLN A 35 -20.98 22.61 12.13
CA GLN A 35 -22.33 23.18 12.20
C GLN A 35 -23.12 22.62 13.39
N GLN A 36 -23.03 21.31 13.63
CA GLN A 36 -23.76 20.65 14.72
C GLN A 36 -23.31 21.09 16.10
N ILE A 37 -21.99 21.32 16.29
CA ILE A 37 -21.45 21.87 17.54
C ILE A 37 -21.91 23.33 17.74
N GLN A 38 -21.90 24.14 16.67
CA GLN A 38 -22.31 25.55 16.76
C GLN A 38 -23.78 25.72 17.18
N VAL A 39 -24.66 24.82 16.76
CA VAL A 39 -26.09 24.85 17.08
C VAL A 39 -26.40 24.05 18.36
N GLY A 40 -25.38 23.53 19.07
CA GLY A 40 -25.55 22.73 20.29
C GLY A 40 -26.24 21.39 20.08
N GLN A 41 -26.32 20.89 18.84
CA GLN A 41 -26.99 19.63 18.50
C GLN A 41 -26.17 18.41 18.91
N GLN A 42 -24.83 18.53 18.95
CA GLN A 42 -23.93 17.43 19.26
C GLN A 42 -22.75 17.91 20.10
N ASP A 43 -22.36 17.06 21.05
CA ASP A 43 -21.24 17.33 21.94
C ASP A 43 -19.92 16.76 21.42
N ARG A 44 -18.83 17.34 21.92
CA ARG A 44 -17.46 16.95 21.59
C ARG A 44 -17.18 15.43 21.70
N PRO A 45 -17.58 14.71 22.78
CA PRO A 45 -17.28 13.29 22.89
C PRO A 45 -17.93 12.46 21.79
N TYR A 46 -19.15 12.83 21.37
CA TYR A 46 -19.84 12.16 20.27
C TYR A 46 -19.08 12.34 18.95
N VAL A 47 -18.69 13.58 18.61
CA VAL A 47 -17.99 13.88 17.35
C VAL A 47 -16.66 13.12 17.25
N LEU A 48 -15.90 13.05 18.35
CA LEU A 48 -14.65 12.29 18.40
C LEU A 48 -14.89 10.79 18.17
N LYS A 49 -15.88 10.21 18.86
CA LYS A 49 -16.21 8.78 18.77
C LYS A 49 -16.76 8.41 17.40
N ASP A 50 -17.69 9.20 16.87
CA ASP A 50 -18.31 8.97 15.56
C ASP A 50 -17.27 9.08 14.44
N PHE A 51 -16.41 10.09 14.49
CA PHE A 51 -15.35 10.25 13.49
C PHE A 51 -14.28 9.16 13.58
N ALA A 52 -13.90 8.75 14.79
CA ALA A 52 -12.97 7.63 14.98
C ALA A 52 -13.51 6.34 14.37
N ARG A 53 -14.79 6.00 14.64
CA ARG A 53 -15.44 4.83 14.04
C ARG A 53 -15.44 4.90 12.52
N MET A 54 -15.83 6.04 11.95
CA MET A 54 -15.80 6.22 10.49
C MET A 54 -14.40 6.03 9.89
N LEU A 55 -13.34 6.44 10.60
CA LEU A 55 -11.97 6.20 10.14
C LEU A 55 -11.57 4.74 10.27
N ASP A 56 -11.93 4.09 11.38
CA ASP A 56 -11.67 2.67 11.62
C ASP A 56 -12.33 1.83 10.50
N ASP A 57 -13.59 2.09 10.13
CA ASP A 57 -14.29 1.41 9.02
C ASP A 57 -13.59 1.62 7.66
N GLN A 58 -13.07 2.84 7.41
CA GLN A 58 -12.34 3.11 6.18
C GLN A 58 -10.99 2.39 6.13
N ILE A 59 -10.28 2.33 7.26
CA ILE A 59 -8.99 1.64 7.38
C ILE A 59 -9.19 0.14 7.22
N GLU A 60 -10.19 -0.44 7.86
CA GLU A 60 -10.50 -1.86 7.74
C GLU A 60 -10.68 -2.26 6.28
N ARG A 61 -11.51 -1.53 5.54
CA ARG A 61 -11.75 -1.78 4.12
C ARG A 61 -10.46 -1.69 3.28
N ILE A 62 -9.60 -0.72 3.57
CA ILE A 62 -8.30 -0.56 2.88
C ILE A 62 -7.40 -1.76 3.18
N VAL A 63 -7.36 -2.20 4.44
CA VAL A 63 -6.49 -3.28 4.91
C VAL A 63 -6.94 -4.64 4.39
N LEU A 64 -8.24 -4.94 4.42
CA LEU A 64 -8.77 -6.18 3.86
C LEU A 64 -8.45 -6.31 2.37
N PHE A 65 -8.62 -5.22 1.62
CA PHE A 65 -8.23 -5.19 0.21
C PHE A 65 -6.72 -5.36 0.01
N LEU A 66 -5.89 -4.70 0.83
CA LEU A 66 -4.43 -4.87 0.78
C LEU A 66 -4.04 -6.35 1.01
N LEU A 67 -4.64 -7.01 1.99
CA LEU A 67 -4.38 -8.42 2.29
C LEU A 67 -4.79 -9.34 1.13
N GLU A 68 -5.95 -9.09 0.52
CA GLU A 68 -6.42 -9.81 -0.66
C GLU A 68 -5.42 -9.70 -1.82
N GLN A 69 -4.96 -8.48 -2.14
CA GLN A 69 -3.99 -8.26 -3.21
C GLN A 69 -2.62 -8.87 -2.90
N GLN A 70 -2.17 -8.81 -1.64
CA GLN A 70 -0.94 -9.49 -1.21
C GLN A 70 -1.04 -11.01 -1.37
N GLY A 71 -2.20 -11.60 -1.03
CA GLY A 71 -2.48 -13.02 -1.23
C GLY A 71 -2.43 -13.42 -2.70
N ALA A 72 -3.04 -12.62 -3.58
CA ALA A 72 -3.01 -12.86 -5.03
C ALA A 72 -1.59 -12.80 -5.60
N LEU A 73 -0.78 -11.83 -5.19
CA LEU A 73 0.63 -11.73 -5.59
C LEU A 73 1.45 -12.91 -5.05
N ALA A 74 1.22 -13.32 -3.80
CA ALA A 74 1.91 -14.46 -3.20
C ALA A 74 1.58 -15.77 -3.91
N SER A 75 0.30 -16.01 -4.26
CA SER A 75 -0.12 -17.19 -5.02
C SER A 75 0.59 -17.23 -6.38
N ARG A 76 0.55 -16.12 -7.13
CA ARG A 76 1.23 -16.03 -8.43
C ARG A 76 2.74 -16.29 -8.32
N LEU A 77 3.40 -15.77 -7.28
CA LEU A 77 4.82 -16.03 -7.06
C LEU A 77 5.12 -17.49 -6.74
N SER A 78 4.24 -18.15 -5.97
CA SER A 78 4.37 -19.58 -5.69
C SER A 78 4.27 -20.40 -6.97
N ASP A 79 3.30 -20.09 -7.83
CA ASP A 79 3.09 -20.78 -9.11
C ASP A 79 4.29 -20.58 -10.06
N LEU A 80 4.80 -19.35 -10.16
CA LEU A 80 6.00 -19.05 -10.95
C LEU A 80 7.23 -19.77 -10.39
N GLY A 81 7.38 -19.86 -9.07
CA GLY A 81 8.47 -20.60 -8.44
C GLY A 81 8.44 -22.11 -8.76
N GLN A 82 7.24 -22.70 -8.86
CA GLN A 82 7.09 -24.09 -9.29
C GLN A 82 7.50 -24.26 -10.77
N GLN A 83 7.06 -23.36 -11.65
CA GLN A 83 7.44 -23.36 -13.07
C GLN A 83 8.95 -23.19 -13.25
N HIS A 84 9.56 -22.30 -12.46
CA HIS A 84 11.00 -22.05 -12.45
C HIS A 84 11.78 -23.36 -12.20
N ASN A 85 11.45 -24.10 -11.15
CA ASN A 85 12.13 -25.36 -10.81
C ASN A 85 12.05 -26.43 -11.90
N VAL A 86 10.93 -26.50 -12.65
CA VAL A 86 10.78 -27.44 -13.77
C VAL A 86 11.61 -27.00 -14.97
N LEU A 87 11.66 -25.70 -15.25
CA LEU A 87 12.34 -25.14 -16.41
C LEU A 87 13.87 -25.23 -16.34
N LEU A 88 14.44 -25.14 -15.14
CA LEU A 88 15.89 -25.32 -14.95
C LEU A 88 16.41 -26.68 -15.45
N GLN A 89 15.55 -27.70 -15.49
CA GLN A 89 15.89 -29.02 -15.98
C GLN A 89 15.87 -29.14 -17.51
N GLN A 90 15.21 -28.20 -18.20
CA GLN A 90 14.89 -28.31 -19.63
C GLN A 90 15.70 -27.36 -20.53
N GLN A 91 16.38 -26.35 -19.97
CA GLN A 91 17.22 -25.36 -20.71
C GLN A 91 16.55 -24.71 -21.94
N ASP A 92 15.24 -24.45 -21.85
CA ASP A 92 14.50 -23.77 -22.91
C ASP A 92 14.55 -22.24 -22.74
N GLU A 93 15.38 -21.57 -23.55
CA GLU A 93 15.58 -20.12 -23.50
C GLU A 93 14.29 -19.31 -23.72
N SER A 94 13.39 -19.79 -24.59
CA SER A 94 12.14 -19.09 -24.88
C SER A 94 11.23 -19.03 -23.65
N ARG A 95 11.15 -20.15 -22.92
CA ARG A 95 10.34 -20.28 -21.70
C ARG A 95 10.97 -19.54 -20.51
N ILE A 96 12.30 -19.40 -20.49
CA ILE A 96 13.00 -18.54 -19.52
C ILE A 96 12.60 -17.07 -19.73
N CYS A 97 12.56 -16.58 -20.98
CA CYS A 97 12.12 -15.22 -21.26
C CYS A 97 10.67 -14.97 -20.83
N GLU A 98 9.76 -15.91 -21.10
CA GLU A 98 8.36 -15.83 -20.67
C GLU A 98 8.25 -15.77 -19.14
N LEU A 99 9.00 -16.61 -18.43
CA LEU A 99 9.02 -16.65 -16.97
C LEU A 99 9.55 -15.34 -16.37
N GLN A 100 10.64 -14.78 -16.93
CA GLN A 100 11.15 -13.48 -16.50
C GLN A 100 10.10 -12.38 -16.66
N GLU A 101 9.39 -12.35 -17.81
CA GLU A 101 8.35 -11.36 -18.04
C GLU A 101 7.16 -11.53 -17.09
N ALA A 102 6.81 -12.77 -16.73
CA ALA A 102 5.79 -13.05 -15.73
C ALA A 102 6.19 -12.53 -14.34
N TYR A 103 7.44 -12.71 -13.90
CA TYR A 103 7.94 -12.08 -12.66
C TYR A 103 7.93 -10.55 -12.72
N ARG A 104 8.33 -9.96 -13.85
CA ARG A 104 8.25 -8.49 -14.06
C ARG A 104 6.80 -8.01 -13.98
N ALA A 105 5.84 -8.77 -14.50
CA ALA A 105 4.42 -8.46 -14.39
C ALA A 105 3.94 -8.42 -12.93
N VAL A 106 4.34 -9.39 -12.10
CA VAL A 106 4.08 -9.35 -10.65
C VAL A 106 4.70 -8.11 -10.00
N GLY A 107 5.92 -7.74 -10.40
CA GLY A 107 6.57 -6.50 -9.94
C GLY A 107 5.78 -5.24 -10.28
N ARG A 108 5.24 -5.14 -11.51
CA ARG A 108 4.38 -4.02 -11.91
C ARG A 108 3.09 -3.95 -11.07
N ASP A 109 2.46 -5.09 -10.80
CA ASP A 109 1.27 -5.14 -9.94
C ASP A 109 1.58 -4.76 -8.49
N LEU A 110 2.74 -5.15 -7.98
CA LEU A 110 3.22 -4.72 -6.67
C LEU A 110 3.40 -3.19 -6.60
N LEU A 111 3.97 -2.56 -7.63
CA LEU A 111 4.10 -1.10 -7.70
C LEU A 111 2.73 -0.41 -7.67
N ARG A 112 1.73 -0.96 -8.37
CA ARG A 112 0.35 -0.47 -8.32
C ARG A 112 -0.21 -0.54 -6.90
N LEU A 113 -0.02 -1.67 -6.21
CA LEU A 113 -0.45 -1.87 -4.83
C LEU A 113 0.24 -0.90 -3.86
N LEU A 114 1.54 -0.65 -4.03
CA LEU A 114 2.30 0.32 -3.24
C LEU A 114 1.74 1.75 -3.40
N ASN A 115 1.46 2.16 -4.63
CA ASN A 115 0.83 3.46 -4.90
C ASN A 115 -0.57 3.55 -4.26
N PHE A 116 -1.35 2.46 -4.29
CA PHE A 116 -2.63 2.41 -3.58
C PHE A 116 -2.46 2.65 -2.07
N VAL A 117 -1.52 1.94 -1.43
CA VAL A 117 -1.27 2.10 0.02
C VAL A 117 -0.80 3.52 0.34
N GLU A 118 0.13 4.07 -0.45
CA GLU A 118 0.64 5.42 -0.25
C GLU A 118 -0.47 6.48 -0.33
N MET A 119 -1.31 6.42 -1.37
CA MET A 119 -2.41 7.37 -1.56
C MET A 119 -3.41 7.33 -0.41
N ASN A 120 -3.70 6.15 0.12
CA ASN A 120 -4.55 5.96 1.29
C ASN A 120 -3.91 6.51 2.57
N ALA A 121 -2.64 6.21 2.83
CA ALA A 121 -1.89 6.71 3.97
C ALA A 121 -1.83 8.26 3.98
N ILE A 122 -1.60 8.87 2.81
CA ILE A 122 -1.63 10.34 2.65
C ILE A 122 -3.03 10.88 2.94
N GLY A 123 -4.09 10.20 2.46
CA GLY A 123 -5.48 10.59 2.70
C GLY A 123 -5.85 10.57 4.18
N LEU A 124 -5.49 9.50 4.89
CA LEU A 124 -5.66 9.35 6.34
C LEU A 124 -4.93 10.47 7.10
N ARG A 125 -3.64 10.69 6.80
CA ARG A 125 -2.85 11.77 7.42
C ARG A 125 -3.49 13.15 7.20
N LYS A 126 -3.96 13.42 5.98
CA LYS A 126 -4.58 14.70 5.62
C LYS A 126 -5.94 14.90 6.26
N ILE A 127 -6.74 13.85 6.44
CA ILE A 127 -8.06 13.99 7.07
C ILE A 127 -7.94 14.15 8.58
N LEU A 128 -7.03 13.42 9.23
CA LEU A 128 -6.69 13.60 10.64
C LEU A 128 -6.22 15.04 10.92
N LYS A 129 -5.25 15.53 10.13
CA LYS A 129 -4.79 16.92 10.22
C LYS A 129 -5.90 17.95 9.97
N LYS A 130 -6.87 17.63 9.11
CA LYS A 130 -8.02 18.50 8.85
C LYS A 130 -8.96 18.56 10.06
N PHE A 131 -9.20 17.42 10.70
CA PHE A 131 -10.04 17.33 11.89
C PHE A 131 -9.43 18.17 13.02
N ASP A 132 -8.16 17.95 13.35
CA ASP A 132 -7.46 18.70 14.41
C ASP A 132 -7.45 20.20 14.14
N LYS A 133 -7.17 20.62 12.90
CA LYS A 133 -7.24 22.05 12.52
C LYS A 133 -8.62 22.68 12.70
N ARG A 134 -9.70 21.89 12.61
CA ARG A 134 -11.07 22.41 12.73
C ARG A 134 -11.54 22.53 14.16
N PHE A 135 -11.12 21.60 15.02
CA PHE A 135 -11.63 21.52 16.38
C PHE A 135 -10.58 21.84 17.45
N GLY A 136 -9.31 22.02 17.07
CA GLY A 136 -8.21 22.35 18.00
C GLY A 136 -7.82 21.21 18.94
N TYR A 137 -8.27 19.99 18.67
CA TYR A 137 -8.01 18.83 19.51
C TYR A 137 -6.72 18.12 19.10
N ARG A 138 -6.06 17.45 20.04
CA ARG A 138 -5.00 16.46 19.77
C ARG A 138 -5.61 15.10 19.37
N PHE A 139 -6.62 15.11 18.49
CA PHE A 139 -7.33 13.89 18.13
C PHE A 139 -6.46 13.01 17.24
N ALA A 140 -5.69 13.57 16.30
CA ALA A 140 -4.81 12.76 15.46
C ALA A 140 -3.78 11.99 16.29
N ASP A 141 -3.14 12.64 17.27
CA ASP A 141 -2.13 12.02 18.13
C ASP A 141 -2.75 10.86 18.93
N TYR A 142 -3.85 11.13 19.63
CA TYR A 142 -4.60 10.12 20.37
C TYR A 142 -5.04 8.94 19.48
N TYR A 143 -5.61 9.25 18.31
CA TYR A 143 -6.11 8.24 17.39
C TYR A 143 -4.97 7.36 16.87
N VAL A 144 -3.87 7.96 16.44
CA VAL A 144 -2.71 7.22 15.93
C VAL A 144 -2.07 6.40 17.04
N GLU A 145 -1.83 6.96 18.22
CA GLU A 145 -1.19 6.27 19.34
C GLU A 145 -2.00 5.04 19.79
N THR A 146 -3.30 5.21 19.98
CA THR A 146 -4.18 4.12 20.43
C THR A 146 -4.27 2.99 19.41
N ARG A 147 -4.38 3.29 18.11
CA ARG A 147 -4.47 2.25 17.07
C ARG A 147 -3.11 1.66 16.77
N ALA A 148 -2.04 2.45 16.76
CA ALA A 148 -0.70 1.96 16.45
C ALA A 148 -0.16 1.04 17.55
N ASN A 149 -0.54 1.19 18.81
CA ASN A 149 -0.05 0.33 19.89
C ASN A 149 -0.91 -0.90 20.17
N HIS A 150 -1.95 -1.12 19.37
CA HIS A 150 -2.83 -2.28 19.51
C HIS A 150 -2.23 -3.54 18.85
N PRO A 151 -2.35 -4.74 19.44
CA PRO A 151 -1.88 -5.99 18.84
C PRO A 151 -2.45 -6.26 17.45
N TYR A 152 -3.72 -5.88 17.23
CA TYR A 152 -4.42 -6.04 15.96
C TYR A 152 -4.48 -4.72 15.16
N SER A 153 -3.38 -3.96 15.15
CA SER A 153 -3.33 -2.65 14.51
C SER A 153 -3.49 -2.72 12.99
N GLN A 154 -4.70 -2.48 12.52
CA GLN A 154 -4.96 -2.28 11.08
C GLN A 154 -4.26 -1.01 10.55
N LEU A 155 -4.13 0.02 11.39
CA LEU A 155 -3.41 1.24 11.02
C LEU A 155 -1.95 0.94 10.63
N ARG A 156 -1.25 0.06 11.36
CA ARG A 156 0.13 -0.34 11.02
C ARG A 156 0.24 -1.00 9.65
N GLN A 157 -0.76 -1.77 9.22
CA GLN A 157 -0.73 -2.44 7.91
C GLN A 157 -0.62 -1.41 6.78
N VAL A 158 -1.38 -0.32 6.87
CA VAL A 158 -1.35 0.77 5.88
C VAL A 158 -0.05 1.58 5.95
N PHE A 159 0.49 1.83 7.14
CA PHE A 159 1.65 2.73 7.30
C PHE A 159 3.02 2.05 7.27
N LYS A 160 3.11 0.74 7.57
CA LYS A 160 4.37 -0.03 7.58
C LYS A 160 4.51 -1.03 6.43
N GLN A 161 3.45 -1.26 5.64
CA GLN A 161 3.50 -2.13 4.46
C GLN A 161 4.02 -3.55 4.78
N VAL A 162 3.55 -4.14 5.87
CA VAL A 162 4.01 -5.47 6.32
C VAL A 162 3.71 -6.51 5.22
N GLY A 163 4.64 -7.42 4.96
CA GLY A 163 4.51 -8.48 3.94
C GLY A 163 4.98 -8.08 2.54
N VAL A 164 4.99 -6.79 2.18
CA VAL A 164 5.51 -6.31 0.89
C VAL A 164 6.98 -6.70 0.68
N GLY A 165 7.81 -6.58 1.73
CA GLY A 165 9.24 -6.90 1.64
C GLY A 165 9.52 -8.35 1.25
N ALA A 166 8.66 -9.29 1.66
CA ALA A 166 8.78 -10.70 1.25
C ALA A 166 8.49 -10.89 -0.24
N VAL A 167 7.48 -10.19 -0.77
CA VAL A 167 7.14 -10.20 -2.21
C VAL A 167 8.29 -9.61 -3.04
N VAL A 168 8.85 -8.47 -2.61
CA VAL A 168 10.01 -7.85 -3.27
C VAL A 168 11.21 -8.80 -3.27
N GLY A 169 11.52 -9.41 -2.13
CA GLY A 169 12.63 -10.36 -2.00
C GLY A 169 12.44 -11.60 -2.88
N ALA A 170 11.21 -12.12 -2.98
CA ALA A 170 10.90 -13.24 -3.85
C ALA A 170 11.08 -12.90 -5.34
N ILE A 171 10.58 -11.75 -5.79
CA ILE A 171 10.76 -11.28 -7.18
C ILE A 171 12.24 -11.08 -7.48
N SER A 172 12.96 -10.37 -6.60
CA SER A 172 14.35 -9.98 -6.84
C SER A 172 15.27 -11.19 -6.93
N ARG A 173 15.10 -12.18 -6.04
CA ARG A 173 15.89 -13.42 -6.07
C ARG A 173 15.63 -14.23 -7.34
N ASN A 174 14.37 -14.52 -7.65
CA ASN A 174 14.05 -15.37 -8.81
C ASN A 174 14.45 -14.71 -10.15
N LEU A 175 14.35 -13.38 -10.26
CA LEU A 175 14.82 -12.68 -11.45
C LEU A 175 16.35 -12.72 -11.58
N ALA A 176 17.09 -12.63 -10.47
CA ALA A 176 18.54 -12.74 -10.50
C ALA A 176 18.99 -14.15 -10.88
N ASP A 177 18.39 -15.18 -10.29
CA ASP A 177 18.69 -16.58 -10.63
C ASP A 177 18.47 -16.86 -12.13
N LEU A 178 17.40 -16.30 -12.71
CA LEU A 178 17.10 -16.41 -14.14
C LEU A 178 18.05 -15.60 -15.05
N GLN A 179 18.78 -14.62 -14.52
CA GLN A 179 19.80 -13.86 -15.24
C GLN A 179 21.16 -14.58 -15.21
N ASP A 180 21.47 -15.24 -14.09
CA ASP A 180 22.73 -15.98 -13.88
C ASP A 180 22.87 -17.21 -14.79
N HIS A 181 21.75 -17.78 -15.27
CA HIS A 181 21.72 -18.81 -16.31
C HIS A 181 22.11 -18.31 -17.72
N HIS A 182 22.47 -17.03 -17.87
CA HIS A 182 23.22 -16.52 -19.02
C HIS A 182 24.74 -16.46 -18.76
N GLY A 183 25.25 -17.14 -17.73
CA GLY A 183 26.68 -17.47 -17.60
C GLY A 183 27.47 -16.70 -16.53
N SER A 184 26.86 -16.29 -15.42
CA SER A 184 27.61 -15.78 -14.27
C SER A 184 26.91 -16.15 -12.98
N TYR A 185 27.55 -16.91 -12.10
CA TYR A 185 27.01 -17.29 -10.79
C TYR A 185 27.33 -16.15 -9.82
N VAL A 186 26.47 -15.13 -9.73
CA VAL A 186 26.68 -13.96 -8.86
C VAL A 186 25.41 -13.75 -8.04
N SER A 187 25.41 -14.26 -6.81
CA SER A 187 24.30 -14.05 -5.88
C SER A 187 24.10 -12.55 -5.63
N ILE A 188 22.84 -12.12 -5.50
CA ILE A 188 22.51 -10.74 -5.09
C ILE A 188 23.04 -10.37 -3.70
N TYR A 189 23.47 -11.37 -2.91
CA TYR A 189 24.12 -11.17 -1.61
C TYR A 189 25.65 -11.01 -1.72
N ASP A 190 26.23 -11.32 -2.88
CA ASP A 190 27.67 -11.20 -3.14
C ASP A 190 28.05 -9.81 -3.65
N GLN A 191 27.07 -8.97 -4.02
CA GLN A 191 27.31 -7.60 -4.49
C GLN A 191 27.22 -6.59 -3.34
N PRO A 192 28.29 -5.81 -3.06
CA PRO A 192 28.19 -4.67 -2.15
C PRO A 192 27.23 -3.64 -2.74
N ALA A 193 26.35 -3.07 -1.90
CA ALA A 193 25.30 -2.13 -2.31
C ALA A 193 25.79 -1.13 -3.37
N LEU A 194 25.24 -1.24 -4.59
CA LEU A 194 25.77 -0.60 -5.80
C LEU A 194 25.96 0.92 -5.65
N SER A 195 27.21 1.34 -5.78
CA SER A 195 27.60 2.70 -6.16
C SER A 195 27.04 3.00 -7.55
N HIS A 196 26.21 4.03 -7.64
CA HIS A 196 25.66 4.63 -8.85
C HIS A 196 26.72 4.79 -9.97
N LEU A 197 26.55 4.14 -11.13
CA LEU A 197 27.28 4.49 -12.35
C LEU A 197 26.37 4.41 -13.59
N GLY A 198 26.05 5.61 -14.11
CA GLY A 198 26.02 6.02 -15.53
C GLY A 198 25.17 5.27 -16.58
N PRO A 199 24.44 5.97 -17.47
CA PRO A 199 23.70 5.35 -18.57
C PRO A 199 24.63 4.99 -19.74
N CYS A 200 24.49 3.77 -20.27
CA CYS A 200 25.16 3.34 -21.51
C CYS A 200 24.51 3.97 -22.75
N ARG A 201 25.37 4.34 -23.71
CA ARG A 201 25.02 4.63 -25.12
C ARG A 201 24.88 3.34 -25.91
#